data_AF-A0A377ZFX5-F1
#
_entry.id   AF-A0A377ZFX5-F1
#
_cell.length_a   1.000
_cell.length_b   1.000
_cell.length_c   1.000
_cell.angle_alpha   90.00
_cell.angle_beta   90.00
_cell.angle_gamma   90.00
#
_symmetry.space_group_name_H-M   'P 1'
#
loop_
_entity.id
_entity.type
_entity.pdbx_description
1 polymer ?
#
loop_
_entity_poly.entity_id
_entity_poly.type
_entity_poly.pdbx_seq_one_letter_code
_entity_poly.pdbx_strand_id
1 'polypeptide(L)'
;MNNKFTYTIKRTRFDENYNPAENTRITTNFANLARGVNREENLRNTLIMMNNRFNSLAHWDNPHNDRYAVELDIISVEMNIAQDSASFPVIEILQTHIVDKKSGERNAGIVGNNFSSYVRDYDFSVLLLEHNKDQSRFSVPENFGELHGNIFKDFVQSSAWRANFSKAPVICLSVSSKDVYHRTGNEHPVLGIEYAQEGVSLTERYFSKMGLQVRYFMPKNSVAPLAFYFTGDLLSDYTSLELIATISTMETFQKIYRPEIYNANSPAGQYYQPNLSHLDHSLTKIVYDREERSLLAIEQGKFTQQHFINPHKTLLEQWSANFALC
;
A
#
# COMPACT_ATOMS: atom_id res chain seq x y z
N MET A 1 -16.80 8.96 -23.47
CA MET A 1 -16.18 10.14 -22.84
C MET A 1 -14.89 10.45 -23.56
N ASN A 2 -14.60 11.72 -23.84
CA ASN A 2 -13.24 12.07 -24.29
C ASN A 2 -12.28 11.81 -23.13
N ASN A 3 -11.33 10.89 -23.29
CA ASN A 3 -10.32 10.58 -22.28
C ASN A 3 -9.44 11.81 -22.05
N LYS A 4 -9.81 12.64 -21.07
CA LYS A 4 -9.03 13.82 -20.68
C LYS A 4 -7.69 13.43 -20.07
N PHE A 5 -7.62 12.22 -19.51
CA PHE A 5 -6.43 11.64 -18.90
C PHE A 5 -6.06 10.32 -19.57
N THR A 6 -4.76 10.07 -19.65
CA THR A 6 -4.20 8.77 -20.00
C THR A 6 -3.08 8.44 -19.03
N TYR A 7 -2.65 7.18 -18.99
CA TYR A 7 -1.69 6.71 -18.02
C TYR A 7 -0.51 6.01 -18.68
N THR A 8 0.68 6.27 -18.17
CA THR A 8 1.91 5.56 -18.52
C THR A 8 2.39 4.80 -17.30
N ILE A 9 2.76 3.53 -17.49
CA ILE A 9 3.29 2.68 -16.41
C ILE A 9 4.77 2.43 -16.68
N LYS A 10 5.61 2.73 -15.69
CA LYS A 10 7.03 2.39 -15.66
C LYS A 10 7.28 1.32 -14.60
N ARG A 11 8.17 0.39 -14.91
CA ARG A 11 8.56 -0.71 -14.01
C ARG A 11 10.02 -0.56 -13.64
N THR A 12 10.30 -0.55 -12.35
CA THR A 12 11.66 -0.52 -11.81
C THR A 12 11.83 -1.68 -10.85
N ARG A 13 12.91 -2.44 -11.00
CA ARG A 13 13.19 -3.56 -10.11
C ARG A 13 13.47 -3.06 -8.69
N PHE A 14 12.83 -3.66 -7.70
CA PHE A 14 13.15 -3.48 -6.28
C PHE A 14 13.90 -4.70 -5.76
N ASP A 15 15.22 -4.62 -5.82
CA ASP A 15 16.15 -5.62 -5.28
C ASP A 15 17.22 -4.95 -4.40
N GLU A 16 18.24 -5.70 -3.98
CA GLU A 16 19.35 -5.16 -3.17
C GLU A 16 20.17 -4.05 -3.88
N ASN A 17 20.09 -3.97 -5.22
CA ASN A 17 20.77 -2.97 -6.03
C ASN A 17 19.89 -1.75 -6.32
N TYR A 18 18.62 -1.77 -5.90
CA TYR A 18 17.72 -0.64 -6.10
C TYR A 18 18.28 0.63 -5.44
N ASN A 19 18.50 1.64 -6.26
CA ASN A 19 18.98 2.94 -5.84
C ASN A 19 18.05 4.02 -6.41
N PRO A 20 17.31 4.76 -5.58
CA PRO A 20 16.48 5.86 -6.08
C PRO A 20 17.38 6.93 -6.70
N ALA A 21 16.98 7.49 -7.85
CA ALA A 21 17.76 8.56 -8.49
C ALA A 21 17.77 9.83 -7.62
N GLU A 22 18.88 10.56 -7.61
CA GLU A 22 19.06 11.78 -6.78
C GLU A 22 17.99 12.84 -7.04
N ASN A 23 17.49 12.91 -8.27
CA ASN A 23 16.45 13.87 -8.69
C ASN A 23 15.02 13.30 -8.61
N THR A 24 14.85 12.00 -8.35
CA THR A 24 13.56 11.43 -7.96
C THR A 24 13.36 11.66 -6.47
N ARG A 25 13.03 12.90 -6.10
CA ARG A 25 12.64 13.29 -4.74
C ARG A 25 11.25 12.74 -4.39
N ILE A 26 11.09 11.41 -4.49
CA ILE A 26 9.80 10.70 -4.45
C ILE A 26 9.85 9.64 -3.34
N THR A 27 9.83 10.12 -2.10
CA THR A 27 8.81 9.85 -1.06
C THR A 27 7.97 8.56 -1.04
N THR A 28 8.33 7.46 -1.70
CA THR A 28 7.61 6.20 -1.46
C THR A 28 8.05 5.53 -0.17
N ASN A 29 7.13 4.83 0.49
CA ASN A 29 7.35 4.22 1.81
C ASN A 29 8.57 3.29 1.85
N PHE A 30 8.96 2.70 0.71
CA PHE A 30 10.14 1.84 0.59
C PHE A 30 11.39 2.57 0.06
N ALA A 31 11.28 3.77 -0.53
CA ALA A 31 12.44 4.54 -0.97
C ALA A 31 13.34 4.97 0.20
N ASN A 32 12.78 5.20 1.39
CA ASN A 32 13.57 5.49 2.60
C ASN A 32 14.48 4.32 3.00
N LEU A 33 14.01 3.07 2.84
CA LEU A 33 14.83 1.87 3.09
C LEU A 33 16.01 1.77 2.13
N ALA A 34 15.87 2.39 0.95
CA ALA A 34 16.83 2.37 -0.13
C ALA A 34 17.80 3.58 -0.11
N ARG A 35 18.00 4.23 1.04
CA ARG A 35 18.90 5.40 1.18
C ARG A 35 20.00 5.19 2.23
N GLY A 36 21.02 6.03 2.14
CA GLY A 36 22.12 6.09 3.09
C GLY A 36 23.13 4.95 2.97
N VAL A 37 24.10 4.93 3.89
CA VAL A 37 25.23 3.99 3.87
C VAL A 37 24.82 2.52 4.05
N ASN A 38 23.67 2.27 4.71
CA ASN A 38 23.15 0.93 4.97
C ASN A 38 22.13 0.46 3.92
N ARG A 39 21.96 1.19 2.80
CA ARG A 39 20.97 0.91 1.75
C ARG A 39 20.93 -0.57 1.34
N GLU A 40 22.06 -1.10 0.89
CA GLU A 40 22.13 -2.45 0.33
C GLU A 40 21.79 -3.52 1.37
N GLU A 41 22.32 -3.36 2.60
CA GLU A 41 22.04 -4.27 3.70
C GLU A 41 20.57 -4.21 4.13
N ASN A 42 19.98 -3.01 4.22
CA ASN A 42 18.56 -2.83 4.50
C ASN A 42 17.68 -3.56 3.48
N LEU A 43 17.95 -3.36 2.18
CA LEU A 43 17.20 -4.00 1.10
C LEU A 43 17.36 -5.52 1.11
N ARG A 44 18.60 -6.01 1.23
CA ARG A 44 18.88 -7.46 1.34
C ARG A 44 18.17 -8.10 2.52
N ASN A 45 18.28 -7.50 3.71
CA ASN A 45 17.61 -8.02 4.91
C ASN A 45 16.09 -7.99 4.79
N THR A 46 15.54 -6.95 4.15
CA THR A 46 14.10 -6.87 3.85
C THR A 46 13.67 -8.04 2.96
N LEU A 47 14.37 -8.30 1.86
CA LEU A 47 14.04 -9.40 0.93
C LEU A 47 14.20 -10.78 1.59
N ILE A 48 15.22 -10.95 2.45
CA ILE A 48 15.39 -12.18 3.25
C ILE A 48 14.18 -12.38 4.17
N MET A 49 13.73 -11.34 4.87
CA MET A 49 12.53 -11.42 5.73
C MET A 49 11.28 -11.82 4.94
N MET A 50 11.08 -11.23 3.74
CA MET A 50 9.96 -11.58 2.86
C MET A 50 10.03 -13.05 2.41
N ASN A 51 11.21 -13.51 1.97
CA ASN A 51 11.42 -14.90 1.55
C ASN A 51 11.15 -15.89 2.70
N ASN A 52 11.69 -15.62 3.88
CA ASN A 52 11.46 -16.45 5.06
C ASN A 52 9.97 -16.49 5.42
N ARG A 53 9.29 -15.34 5.37
CA ARG A 53 7.88 -15.26 5.69
C ARG A 53 7.02 -16.00 4.65
N PHE A 54 7.32 -15.83 3.36
CA PHE A 54 6.64 -16.55 2.28
C PHE A 54 6.73 -18.06 2.49
N ASN A 55 7.95 -18.58 2.68
CA ASN A 55 8.18 -20.02 2.84
C ASN A 55 7.52 -20.56 4.12
N SER A 56 7.45 -19.77 5.20
CA SER A 56 6.75 -20.16 6.44
C SER A 56 5.24 -20.39 6.23
N LEU A 57 4.63 -19.67 5.28
CA LEU A 57 3.21 -19.78 4.96
C LEU A 57 2.99 -20.85 3.88
N ALA A 58 3.85 -20.88 2.85
CA ALA A 58 3.89 -21.90 1.79
C ALA A 58 4.70 -23.13 2.22
N HIS A 59 4.26 -23.75 3.32
CA HIS A 59 4.93 -24.86 3.99
C HIS A 59 4.72 -26.22 3.28
N TRP A 60 3.72 -26.32 2.41
CA TRP A 60 3.45 -27.53 1.64
C TRP A 60 4.55 -27.78 0.60
N ASP A 61 5.03 -29.02 0.51
CA ASP A 61 6.13 -29.42 -0.37
C ASP A 61 7.37 -28.52 -0.26
N ASN A 62 7.64 -28.03 0.95
CA ASN A 62 8.70 -27.08 1.27
C ASN A 62 9.38 -27.41 2.63
N PRO A 63 9.95 -28.61 2.81
CA PRO A 63 10.45 -29.08 4.10
C PRO A 63 11.63 -28.25 4.66
N HIS A 64 12.37 -27.55 3.81
CA HIS A 64 13.53 -26.74 4.18
C HIS A 64 13.22 -25.24 4.30
N ASN A 65 11.97 -24.82 4.04
CA ASN A 65 11.53 -23.42 4.05
C ASN A 65 12.35 -22.50 3.11
N ASP A 66 12.84 -23.01 1.99
CA ASP A 66 13.74 -22.29 1.08
C ASP A 66 13.33 -22.38 -0.40
N ARG A 67 12.21 -23.05 -0.71
CA ARG A 67 11.73 -23.28 -2.08
C ARG A 67 11.40 -22.02 -2.84
N TYR A 68 10.75 -21.06 -2.22
CA TYR A 68 10.23 -19.87 -2.91
C TYR A 68 11.10 -18.65 -2.67
N ALA A 69 11.14 -17.75 -3.65
CA ALA A 69 11.61 -16.38 -3.48
C ALA A 69 10.53 -15.40 -3.96
N VAL A 70 10.43 -14.27 -3.26
CA VAL A 70 9.60 -13.13 -3.64
C VAL A 70 10.49 -12.09 -4.27
N GLU A 71 10.08 -11.65 -5.46
CA GLU A 71 10.68 -10.53 -6.15
C GLU A 71 9.68 -9.37 -6.23
N LEU A 72 10.18 -8.15 -6.34
CA LEU A 72 9.35 -6.95 -6.33
C LEU A 72 9.70 -6.04 -7.51
N ASP A 73 8.67 -5.54 -8.17
CA ASP A 73 8.80 -4.41 -9.09
C ASP A 73 8.03 -3.22 -8.52
N ILE A 74 8.65 -2.05 -8.57
CA ILE A 74 7.99 -0.76 -8.40
C ILE A 74 7.26 -0.45 -9.69
N ILE A 75 5.96 -0.21 -9.56
CA ILE A 75 5.07 0.24 -10.61
C ILE A 75 4.82 1.72 -10.38
N SER A 76 5.49 2.57 -11.17
CA SER A 76 5.29 4.01 -11.15
C SER A 76 4.28 4.41 -12.22
N VAL A 77 3.20 5.07 -11.82
CA VAL A 77 2.11 5.48 -12.69
C VAL A 77 2.16 6.98 -12.90
N GLU A 78 2.34 7.38 -14.15
CA GLU A 78 2.30 8.77 -14.59
C GLU A 78 0.96 9.04 -15.27
N MET A 79 0.27 10.09 -14.85
CA MET A 79 -0.94 10.61 -15.49
C MET A 79 -0.55 11.70 -16.49
N ASN A 80 -1.03 11.57 -17.73
CA ASN A 80 -0.88 12.57 -18.78
C ASN A 80 -2.19 13.33 -18.95
N ILE A 81 -2.12 14.65 -18.91
CA ILE A 81 -3.25 15.55 -19.15
C ILE A 81 -3.15 16.07 -20.58
N ALA A 82 -4.19 15.91 -21.40
CA ALA A 82 -4.10 16.20 -22.84
C ALA A 82 -3.68 17.64 -23.21
N GLN A 83 -3.86 18.60 -22.30
CA GLN A 83 -3.51 20.01 -22.48
C GLN A 83 -2.15 20.38 -21.86
N ASP A 84 -1.43 19.42 -21.31
CA ASP A 84 -0.11 19.60 -20.70
C ASP A 84 0.91 18.68 -21.37
N SER A 85 2.10 19.22 -21.64
CA SER A 85 3.23 18.44 -22.16
C SER A 85 3.91 17.58 -21.09
N ALA A 86 3.75 17.93 -19.81
CA ALA A 86 4.36 17.22 -18.69
C ALA A 86 3.39 16.19 -18.09
N SER A 87 3.92 15.00 -17.82
CA SER A 87 3.20 13.97 -17.07
C SER A 87 3.37 14.17 -15.56
N PHE A 88 2.34 13.86 -14.78
CA PHE A 88 2.39 13.95 -13.31
C PHE A 88 2.42 12.55 -12.68
N PRO A 89 3.36 12.23 -11.77
CA PRO A 89 3.36 10.96 -11.05
C PRO A 89 2.18 10.92 -10.07
N VAL A 90 1.29 9.94 -10.21
CA VAL A 90 0.05 9.88 -9.40
C VAL A 90 0.08 8.76 -8.38
N ILE A 91 0.58 7.58 -8.75
CA ILE A 91 0.55 6.36 -7.92
C ILE A 91 1.90 5.66 -8.04
N GLU A 92 2.38 5.13 -6.92
CA GLU A 92 3.48 4.18 -6.92
C GLU A 92 3.15 3.01 -5.99
N ILE A 93 3.21 1.79 -6.54
CA ILE A 93 2.81 0.55 -5.89
C ILE A 93 3.83 -0.54 -6.20
N LEU A 94 3.87 -1.58 -5.37
CA LEU A 94 4.67 -2.76 -5.62
C LEU A 94 3.82 -3.87 -6.27
N GLN A 95 4.41 -4.53 -7.27
CA GLN A 95 3.96 -5.82 -7.78
C GLN A 95 4.91 -6.91 -7.27
N THR A 96 4.33 -7.95 -6.69
CA THR A 96 5.09 -9.16 -6.31
C THR A 96 5.25 -10.10 -7.50
N HIS A 97 6.33 -10.88 -7.49
CA HIS A 97 6.51 -12.04 -8.35
C HIS A 97 7.04 -13.21 -7.51
N ILE A 98 6.53 -14.40 -7.78
CA ILE A 98 6.82 -15.60 -7.02
C ILE A 98 7.72 -16.47 -7.89
N VAL A 99 8.94 -16.70 -7.43
CA VAL A 99 9.90 -17.63 -8.06
C VAL A 99 9.87 -18.94 -7.29
N ASP A 100 9.43 -20.01 -7.94
CA ASP A 100 9.56 -21.37 -7.41
C ASP A 100 10.91 -21.94 -7.83
N LYS A 101 11.86 -22.05 -6.91
CA LYS A 101 13.21 -22.54 -7.22
C LYS A 101 13.23 -24.03 -7.59
N LYS A 102 12.18 -24.78 -7.26
CA LYS A 102 12.08 -26.21 -7.60
C LYS A 102 11.70 -26.42 -9.06
N SER A 103 10.71 -25.66 -9.57
CA SER A 103 10.29 -25.75 -10.97
C SER A 103 11.03 -24.78 -11.89
N GLY A 104 11.62 -23.71 -11.34
CA GLY A 104 12.19 -22.59 -12.10
C GLY A 104 11.14 -21.61 -12.62
N GLU A 105 9.86 -21.79 -12.30
CA GLU A 105 8.78 -20.93 -12.76
C GLU A 105 8.77 -19.59 -12.02
N ARG A 106 8.42 -18.54 -12.76
CA ARG A 106 8.23 -17.19 -12.24
C ARG A 106 6.79 -16.76 -12.52
N ASN A 107 5.99 -16.68 -11.47
CA ASN A 107 4.58 -16.33 -11.53
C ASN A 107 4.35 -14.88 -11.09
N ALA A 108 3.47 -14.17 -11.78
CA ALA A 108 3.05 -12.84 -11.37
C ALA A 108 2.23 -12.93 -10.06
N GLY A 109 2.58 -12.12 -9.09
CA GLY A 109 1.79 -11.91 -7.88
C GLY A 109 0.90 -10.68 -7.99
N ILE A 110 0.23 -10.34 -6.88
CA ILE A 110 -0.73 -9.23 -6.84
C ILE A 110 0.01 -7.89 -6.87
N VAL A 111 -0.57 -6.95 -7.63
CA VAL A 111 -0.16 -5.54 -7.68
C VAL A 111 -0.97 -4.70 -6.68
N GLY A 112 -0.36 -3.66 -6.10
CA GLY A 112 -1.03 -2.78 -5.12
C GLY A 112 -0.41 -2.80 -3.72
N ASN A 113 0.63 -3.61 -3.52
CA ASN A 113 1.38 -3.65 -2.27
C ASN A 113 2.06 -2.30 -2.01
N ASN A 114 2.18 -1.93 -0.74
CA ASN A 114 2.84 -0.71 -0.25
C ASN A 114 2.38 0.57 -0.99
N PHE A 115 1.06 0.72 -1.10
CA PHE A 115 0.40 1.78 -1.87
C PHE A 115 0.82 3.19 -1.44
N SER A 116 1.41 3.93 -2.38
CA SER A 116 1.74 5.34 -2.29
C SER A 116 1.00 6.15 -3.35
N SER A 117 0.55 7.36 -3.01
CA SER A 117 -0.16 8.25 -3.92
C SER A 117 0.09 9.71 -3.57
N TYR A 118 0.42 10.49 -4.59
CA TYR A 118 0.67 11.92 -4.48
C TYR A 118 -0.58 12.68 -4.04
N VAL A 119 -1.72 12.34 -4.63
CA VAL A 119 -3.01 12.98 -4.30
C VAL A 119 -3.45 12.60 -2.89
N ARG A 120 -3.16 11.36 -2.45
CA ARG A 120 -3.39 10.96 -1.06
C ARG A 120 -2.56 11.78 -0.08
N ASP A 121 -1.28 11.97 -0.37
CA ASP A 121 -0.42 12.73 0.53
C ASP A 121 -0.77 14.22 0.54
N TYR A 122 -1.24 14.77 -0.58
CA TYR A 122 -1.89 16.08 -0.60
C TYR A 122 -3.13 16.12 0.29
N ASP A 123 -4.06 15.18 0.12
CA ASP A 123 -5.31 15.14 0.86
C ASP A 123 -5.05 15.09 2.38
N PHE A 124 -4.20 14.17 2.84
CA PHE A 124 -3.96 13.98 4.28
C PHE A 124 -2.97 15.00 4.87
N SER A 125 -1.90 15.36 4.16
CA SER A 125 -0.80 16.17 4.72
C SER A 125 -0.91 17.66 4.40
N VAL A 126 -1.84 18.07 3.54
CA VAL A 126 -2.09 19.48 3.21
C VAL A 126 -3.56 19.82 3.42
N LEU A 127 -4.46 19.26 2.61
CA LEU A 127 -5.88 19.65 2.59
C LEU A 127 -6.57 19.43 3.94
N LEU A 128 -6.42 18.25 4.55
CA LEU A 128 -7.05 17.93 5.83
C LEU A 128 -6.48 18.75 6.98
N LEU A 129 -5.16 18.99 6.97
CA LEU A 129 -4.49 19.81 7.99
C LEU A 129 -4.91 21.28 7.87
N GLU A 130 -4.93 21.83 6.65
CA GLU A 130 -5.37 23.20 6.39
C GLU A 130 -6.85 23.40 6.74
N HIS A 131 -7.72 22.43 6.40
CA HIS A 131 -9.14 22.49 6.73
C HIS A 131 -9.37 22.59 8.24
N ASN A 132 -8.65 21.80 9.03
CA ASN A 132 -8.79 21.77 10.48
C ASN A 132 -7.96 22.85 11.20
N LYS A 133 -7.18 23.66 10.47
CA LYS A 133 -6.41 24.75 11.05
C LYS A 133 -7.38 25.76 11.68
N ASP A 134 -7.12 26.12 12.93
CA ASP A 134 -7.92 27.06 13.72
C ASP A 134 -9.36 26.60 14.01
N GLN A 135 -9.73 25.33 13.73
CA GLN A 135 -11.01 24.76 14.13
C GLN A 135 -10.96 24.17 15.54
N SER A 136 -12.03 24.36 16.32
CA SER A 136 -12.15 23.81 17.68
C SER A 136 -12.50 22.32 17.72
N ARG A 137 -12.99 21.76 16.61
CA ARG A 137 -13.37 20.35 16.47
C ARG A 137 -12.89 19.82 15.13
N PHE A 138 -12.44 18.57 15.15
CA PHE A 138 -12.05 17.86 13.94
C PHE A 138 -13.25 17.70 13.00
N SER A 139 -13.06 18.03 11.74
CA SER A 139 -14.00 17.78 10.65
C SER A 139 -13.25 17.38 9.36
N VAL A 140 -13.98 16.82 8.40
CA VAL A 140 -13.42 16.34 7.13
C VAL A 140 -14.01 17.19 6.00
N PRO A 141 -13.21 17.64 5.02
CA PRO A 141 -13.73 18.33 3.83
C PRO A 141 -14.82 17.50 3.13
N GLU A 142 -15.83 18.15 2.56
CA GLU A 142 -16.99 17.47 1.96
C GLU A 142 -16.59 16.46 0.87
N ASN A 143 -15.67 16.85 -0.02
CA ASN A 143 -15.21 16.03 -1.15
C ASN A 143 -13.87 15.30 -0.86
N PHE A 144 -13.57 15.05 0.42
CA PHE A 144 -12.31 14.44 0.83
C PHE A 144 -12.12 13.04 0.20
N GLY A 145 -11.04 12.88 -0.56
CA GLY A 145 -10.69 11.64 -1.26
C GLY A 145 -11.47 11.36 -2.54
N GLU A 146 -12.40 12.23 -2.96
CA GLU A 146 -13.19 11.98 -4.17
C GLU A 146 -12.36 12.08 -5.45
N LEU A 147 -11.54 13.12 -5.59
CA LEU A 147 -10.66 13.28 -6.75
C LEU A 147 -9.71 12.08 -6.87
N HIS A 148 -9.05 11.70 -5.78
CA HIS A 148 -8.15 10.56 -5.78
C HIS A 148 -8.88 9.25 -6.06
N GLY A 149 -10.07 9.05 -5.48
CA GLY A 149 -10.93 7.91 -5.74
C GLY A 149 -11.27 7.76 -7.22
N ASN A 150 -11.62 8.87 -7.88
CA ASN A 150 -11.91 8.88 -9.30
C ASN A 150 -10.67 8.64 -10.15
N ILE A 151 -9.52 9.23 -9.81
CA ILE A 151 -8.22 8.96 -10.47
C ILE A 151 -7.86 7.48 -10.39
N PHE A 152 -8.05 6.86 -9.22
CA PHE A 152 -7.78 5.43 -9.04
C PHE A 152 -8.71 4.57 -9.89
N LYS A 153 -10.02 4.84 -9.87
CA LYS A 153 -11.01 4.10 -10.66
C LYS A 153 -10.74 4.20 -12.17
N ASP A 154 -10.47 5.40 -12.66
CA ASP A 154 -10.12 5.63 -14.07
C ASP A 154 -8.81 4.90 -14.44
N PHE A 155 -7.81 4.93 -13.56
CA PHE A 155 -6.56 4.20 -13.77
C PHE A 155 -6.77 2.68 -13.89
N VAL A 156 -7.46 2.04 -12.94
CA VAL A 156 -7.65 0.58 -12.96
C VAL A 156 -8.57 0.10 -14.10
N GLN A 157 -9.35 1.00 -14.70
CA GLN A 157 -10.19 0.72 -15.88
C GLN A 157 -9.51 1.08 -17.21
N SER A 158 -8.37 1.78 -17.16
CA SER A 158 -7.65 2.28 -18.33
C SER A 158 -7.10 1.17 -19.24
N SER A 159 -6.77 1.54 -20.47
CA SER A 159 -6.04 0.66 -21.39
C SER A 159 -4.63 0.33 -20.87
N ALA A 160 -3.97 1.27 -20.17
CA ALA A 160 -2.65 1.07 -19.58
C ALA A 160 -2.68 -0.04 -18.52
N TRP A 161 -3.70 -0.06 -17.66
CA TRP A 161 -3.91 -1.13 -16.70
C TRP A 161 -4.10 -2.49 -17.38
N ARG A 162 -5.05 -2.58 -18.31
CA ARG A 162 -5.38 -3.83 -19.02
C ARG A 162 -4.21 -4.38 -19.84
N ALA A 163 -3.32 -3.52 -20.32
CA ALA A 163 -2.11 -3.92 -21.03
C ALA A 163 -1.01 -4.49 -20.10
N ASN A 164 -1.07 -4.21 -18.80
CA ASN A 164 -0.01 -4.53 -17.84
C ASN A 164 -0.42 -5.54 -16.76
N PHE A 165 -1.71 -5.63 -16.45
CA PHE A 165 -2.22 -6.44 -15.34
C PHE A 165 -3.50 -7.17 -15.75
N SER A 166 -3.62 -8.43 -15.31
CA SER A 166 -4.77 -9.29 -15.59
C SER A 166 -5.78 -9.36 -14.44
N LYS A 167 -5.41 -8.87 -13.25
CA LYS A 167 -6.23 -8.91 -12.03
C LYS A 167 -6.37 -7.53 -11.41
N ALA A 168 -7.38 -7.36 -10.57
CA ALA A 168 -7.55 -6.16 -9.77
C ALA A 168 -6.43 -6.02 -8.72
N PRO A 169 -6.14 -4.80 -8.23
CA PRO A 169 -5.17 -4.61 -7.17
C PRO A 169 -5.73 -5.06 -5.82
N VAL A 170 -4.83 -5.49 -4.93
CA VAL A 170 -5.11 -5.61 -3.50
C VAL A 170 -4.14 -4.71 -2.75
N ILE A 171 -4.68 -3.79 -1.96
CA ILE A 171 -3.91 -2.88 -1.12
C ILE A 171 -3.97 -3.41 0.30
N CYS A 172 -2.82 -3.80 0.85
CA CYS A 172 -2.74 -4.31 2.21
C CYS A 172 -2.04 -3.29 3.12
N LEU A 173 -2.70 -2.90 4.22
CA LEU A 173 -2.25 -1.85 5.13
C LEU A 173 -2.25 -2.35 6.58
N SER A 174 -1.66 -1.54 7.46
CA SER A 174 -1.85 -1.73 8.89
C SER A 174 -3.28 -1.41 9.31
N VAL A 175 -3.79 -2.15 10.30
CA VAL A 175 -4.94 -1.71 11.10
C VAL A 175 -4.67 -0.41 11.86
N SER A 176 -5.74 0.32 12.15
CA SER A 176 -5.74 1.61 12.86
C SER A 176 -5.70 1.42 14.37
N SER A 177 -4.88 2.20 15.09
CA SER A 177 -4.82 2.18 16.55
C SER A 177 -6.02 2.84 17.24
N LYS A 178 -6.91 3.48 16.47
CA LYS A 178 -8.11 4.15 17.00
C LYS A 178 -9.30 3.20 17.16
N ASP A 179 -9.23 2.04 16.53
CA ASP A 179 -10.37 1.12 16.39
C ASP A 179 -10.09 -0.19 17.14
N VAL A 180 -11.16 -0.84 17.58
CA VAL A 180 -11.10 -2.15 18.24
C VAL A 180 -11.56 -3.21 17.25
N TYR A 181 -10.74 -4.25 17.10
CA TYR A 181 -10.98 -5.37 16.20
C TYR A 181 -11.34 -6.61 17.01
N HIS A 182 -12.42 -7.31 16.65
CA HIS A 182 -12.84 -8.55 17.29
C HIS A 182 -12.77 -9.71 16.30
N ARG A 183 -12.37 -10.90 16.76
CA ARG A 183 -12.38 -12.12 15.94
C ARG A 183 -13.81 -12.47 15.56
N THR A 184 -14.04 -12.81 14.29
CA THR A 184 -15.37 -13.21 13.80
C THR A 184 -15.64 -14.71 13.97
N GLY A 185 -14.59 -15.50 14.19
CA GLY A 185 -14.63 -16.97 14.22
C GLY A 185 -14.38 -17.63 12.86
N ASN A 186 -14.32 -16.86 11.77
CA ASN A 186 -13.90 -17.37 10.46
C ASN A 186 -12.36 -17.48 10.39
N GLU A 187 -11.86 -18.54 9.77
CA GLU A 187 -10.43 -18.76 9.55
C GLU A 187 -10.19 -19.24 8.11
N HIS A 188 -9.44 -18.43 7.36
CA HIS A 188 -9.06 -18.75 5.99
C HIS A 188 -7.68 -19.45 5.97
N PRO A 189 -7.45 -20.48 5.15
CA PRO A 189 -6.23 -21.29 5.18
C PRO A 189 -4.92 -20.51 4.95
N VAL A 190 -5.00 -19.41 4.19
CA VAL A 190 -3.86 -18.52 3.91
C VAL A 190 -3.91 -17.23 4.74
N LEU A 191 -4.97 -16.43 4.57
CA LEU A 191 -5.16 -15.15 5.27
C LEU A 191 -5.24 -15.29 6.80
N GLY A 192 -5.62 -16.45 7.34
CA GLY A 192 -5.71 -16.73 8.77
C GLY A 192 -7.03 -16.28 9.40
N ILE A 193 -6.97 -15.89 10.67
CA ILE A 193 -8.16 -15.57 11.48
C ILE A 193 -8.73 -14.23 11.04
N GLU A 194 -10.03 -14.19 10.76
CA GLU A 194 -10.72 -12.97 10.40
C GLU A 194 -11.10 -12.14 11.64
N TYR A 195 -10.91 -10.83 11.49
CA TYR A 195 -11.34 -9.82 12.42
C TYR A 195 -12.36 -8.89 11.75
N ALA A 196 -13.24 -8.31 12.56
CA ALA A 196 -14.11 -7.22 12.18
C ALA A 196 -13.92 -6.06 13.16
N GLN A 197 -14.20 -4.85 12.73
CA GLN A 197 -14.24 -3.68 13.60
C GLN A 197 -15.67 -3.17 13.71
N GLU A 198 -15.91 -2.35 14.73
CA GLU A 198 -17.16 -1.59 14.83
C GLU A 198 -17.00 -0.21 14.18
N GLY A 199 -17.95 0.15 13.29
CA GLY A 199 -17.94 1.44 12.60
C GLY A 199 -17.05 1.48 11.35
N VAL A 200 -16.81 2.70 10.86
CA VAL A 200 -16.05 2.94 9.63
C VAL A 200 -14.98 4.00 9.91
N SER A 201 -13.72 3.63 9.75
CA SER A 201 -12.60 4.56 9.95
C SER A 201 -12.53 5.62 8.84
N LEU A 202 -11.81 6.72 9.09
CA LEU A 202 -11.55 7.73 8.04
C LEU A 202 -10.82 7.12 6.84
N THR A 203 -9.87 6.21 7.09
CA THR A 203 -9.13 5.51 6.04
C THR A 203 -10.08 4.66 5.20
N GLU A 204 -10.98 3.90 5.80
CA GLU A 204 -11.98 3.14 5.05
C GLU A 204 -12.90 4.01 4.22
N ARG A 205 -13.42 5.10 4.79
CA ARG A 205 -14.22 6.06 4.02
C ARG A 205 -13.44 6.59 2.83
N TYR A 206 -12.16 6.88 3.01
CA TYR A 206 -11.29 7.35 1.95
C TYR A 206 -11.07 6.29 0.85
N PHE A 207 -10.68 5.06 1.19
CA PHE A 207 -10.49 3.97 0.22
C PHE A 207 -11.81 3.51 -0.42
N SER A 208 -12.96 3.70 0.24
CA SER A 208 -14.27 3.43 -0.37
C SER A 208 -14.56 4.33 -1.57
N LYS A 209 -14.00 5.56 -1.62
CA LYS A 209 -14.08 6.44 -2.80
C LYS A 209 -13.36 5.87 -4.03
N MET A 210 -12.39 4.97 -3.81
CA MET A 210 -11.72 4.19 -4.86
C MET A 210 -12.55 2.98 -5.32
N GLY A 211 -13.71 2.73 -4.72
CA GLY A 211 -14.53 1.54 -4.97
C GLY A 211 -14.05 0.29 -4.23
N LEU A 212 -13.21 0.44 -3.21
CA LEU A 212 -12.63 -0.68 -2.47
C LEU A 212 -13.43 -0.99 -1.20
N GLN A 213 -13.59 -2.27 -0.92
CA GLN A 213 -14.04 -2.79 0.37
C GLN A 213 -12.85 -3.29 1.19
N VAL A 214 -13.03 -3.47 2.51
CA VAL A 214 -11.97 -3.92 3.41
C VAL A 214 -12.35 -5.21 4.14
N ARG A 215 -11.38 -6.08 4.36
CA ARG A 215 -11.46 -7.19 5.33
C ARG A 215 -10.17 -7.28 6.14
N TYR A 216 -10.27 -7.77 7.38
CA TYR A 216 -9.14 -7.82 8.29
C TYR A 216 -8.80 -9.27 8.60
N PHE A 217 -7.55 -9.65 8.36
CA PHE A 217 -7.10 -11.00 8.62
C PHE A 217 -5.76 -11.00 9.33
N MET A 218 -5.61 -11.88 10.32
CA MET A 218 -4.34 -12.16 10.98
C MET A 218 -3.79 -13.49 10.47
N PRO A 219 -2.78 -13.47 9.59
CA PRO A 219 -2.16 -14.68 9.06
C PRO A 219 -1.57 -15.54 10.18
N LYS A 220 -1.47 -16.84 9.90
CA LYS A 220 -0.89 -17.79 10.86
C LYS A 220 0.52 -17.36 11.27
N ASN A 221 0.78 -17.35 12.59
CA ASN A 221 2.03 -16.89 13.21
C ASN A 221 2.34 -15.40 13.03
N SER A 222 1.38 -14.58 12.60
CA SER A 222 1.44 -13.12 12.77
C SER A 222 0.93 -12.73 14.16
N VAL A 223 1.24 -11.50 14.58
CA VAL A 223 0.88 -10.97 15.90
C VAL A 223 -0.23 -9.91 15.84
N ALA A 224 -0.60 -9.43 14.67
CA ALA A 224 -1.67 -8.46 14.47
C ALA A 224 -2.37 -8.67 13.12
N PRO A 225 -3.67 -8.33 12.99
CA PRO A 225 -4.38 -8.37 11.72
C PRO A 225 -3.87 -7.31 10.74
N LEU A 226 -3.92 -7.64 9.45
CA LEU A 226 -3.69 -6.74 8.32
C LEU A 226 -5.04 -6.36 7.69
N ALA A 227 -5.13 -5.14 7.18
CA ALA A 227 -6.30 -4.64 6.46
C ALA A 227 -6.11 -4.84 4.95
N PHE A 228 -6.98 -5.63 4.32
CA PHE A 228 -6.96 -5.91 2.88
C PHE A 228 -8.05 -5.12 2.20
N TYR A 229 -7.68 -4.16 1.37
CA TYR A 229 -8.58 -3.36 0.53
C TYR A 229 -8.57 -3.92 -0.90
N PHE A 230 -9.76 -4.22 -1.43
CA PHE A 230 -9.90 -4.92 -2.71
C PHE A 230 -11.22 -4.58 -3.40
N THR A 231 -11.32 -4.92 -4.69
CA THR A 231 -12.57 -5.09 -5.42
C THR A 231 -12.82 -6.57 -5.70
N GLY A 232 -14.06 -6.95 -6.01
CA GLY A 232 -14.41 -8.36 -6.29
C GLY A 232 -14.41 -9.22 -5.01
N ASP A 233 -13.91 -10.45 -5.10
CA ASP A 233 -13.86 -11.40 -3.99
C ASP A 233 -12.40 -11.78 -3.66
N LEU A 234 -11.89 -11.25 -2.54
CA LEU A 234 -10.54 -11.51 -2.04
C LEU A 234 -10.26 -13.01 -1.85
N LEU A 235 -11.27 -13.82 -1.54
CA LEU A 235 -11.08 -15.23 -1.17
C LEU A 235 -11.01 -16.16 -2.38
N SER A 236 -11.63 -15.79 -3.51
CA SER A 236 -11.70 -16.64 -4.71
C SER A 236 -10.89 -16.13 -5.89
N ASP A 237 -10.67 -14.82 -6.00
CA ASP A 237 -10.10 -14.22 -7.21
C ASP A 237 -8.57 -14.37 -7.28
N TYR A 238 -7.95 -14.74 -6.16
CA TYR A 238 -6.50 -14.85 -6.00
C TYR A 238 -6.10 -16.24 -5.48
N THR A 239 -4.99 -16.74 -6.00
CA THR A 239 -4.40 -18.00 -5.59
C THR A 239 -3.76 -17.88 -4.21
N SER A 240 -3.54 -19.03 -3.56
CA SER A 240 -2.85 -19.08 -2.27
C SER A 240 -1.46 -18.44 -2.32
N LEU A 241 -0.67 -18.68 -3.38
CA LEU A 241 0.68 -18.11 -3.50
C LEU A 241 0.65 -16.59 -3.72
N GLU A 242 -0.33 -16.07 -4.47
CA GLU A 242 -0.56 -14.63 -4.64
C GLU A 242 -0.85 -13.94 -3.30
N LEU A 243 -1.75 -14.51 -2.49
CA LEU A 243 -2.09 -13.98 -1.17
C LEU A 243 -0.89 -14.08 -0.20
N ILE A 244 -0.13 -15.17 -0.23
CA ILE A 244 1.10 -15.32 0.57
C ILE A 244 2.14 -14.30 0.16
N ALA A 245 2.30 -14.00 -1.14
CA ALA A 245 3.21 -12.96 -1.61
C ALA A 245 2.84 -11.61 -0.99
N THR A 246 1.57 -11.20 -1.08
CA THR A 246 1.07 -9.97 -0.45
C THR A 246 1.30 -9.94 1.06
N ILE A 247 0.96 -11.01 1.79
CA ILE A 247 1.18 -11.09 3.24
C ILE A 247 2.67 -10.96 3.57
N SER A 248 3.52 -11.76 2.92
CA SER A 248 4.95 -11.82 3.23
C SER A 248 5.64 -10.48 2.98
N THR A 249 5.27 -9.80 1.90
CA THR A 249 5.73 -8.44 1.58
C THR A 249 5.21 -7.43 2.60
N MET A 250 3.91 -7.35 2.82
CA MET A 250 3.33 -6.28 3.63
C MET A 250 3.58 -6.45 5.12
N GLU A 251 3.54 -7.67 5.66
CA GLU A 251 3.90 -7.92 7.05
C GLU A 251 5.36 -7.56 7.33
N THR A 252 6.28 -7.86 6.39
CA THR A 252 7.68 -7.44 6.51
C THR A 252 7.80 -5.93 6.60
N PHE A 253 7.15 -5.19 5.69
CA PHE A 253 7.13 -3.74 5.76
C PHE A 253 6.50 -3.22 7.05
N GLN A 254 5.39 -3.82 7.51
CA GLN A 254 4.77 -3.39 8.76
C GLN A 254 5.63 -3.68 9.99
N LYS A 255 6.42 -4.76 10.02
CA LYS A 255 7.41 -5.02 11.08
C LYS A 255 8.50 -3.94 11.14
N ILE A 256 8.84 -3.34 10.00
CA ILE A 256 9.82 -2.25 9.93
C ILE A 256 9.15 -0.91 10.31
N TYR A 257 7.95 -0.65 9.80
CA TYR A 257 7.28 0.65 9.96
C TYR A 257 6.57 0.83 11.29
N ARG A 258 6.04 -0.27 11.85
CA ARG A 258 5.16 -0.34 13.01
C ARG A 258 5.45 -1.60 13.85
N PRO A 259 6.71 -1.84 14.27
CA PRO A 259 7.09 -2.97 15.12
C PRO A 259 6.27 -3.05 16.41
N GLU A 260 5.78 -1.93 16.94
CA GLU A 260 4.91 -1.89 18.12
C GLU A 260 3.60 -2.68 17.93
N ILE A 261 3.17 -2.85 16.67
CA ILE A 261 1.98 -3.60 16.28
C ILE A 261 2.35 -4.97 15.69
N TYR A 262 3.25 -5.00 14.70
CA TYR A 262 3.51 -6.22 13.90
C TYR A 262 4.74 -7.01 14.30
N ASN A 263 5.56 -6.47 15.20
CA ASN A 263 6.70 -7.16 15.80
C ASN A 263 6.61 -7.15 17.34
N ALA A 264 5.39 -7.03 17.87
CA ALA A 264 5.06 -7.20 19.28
C ALA A 264 5.37 -8.63 19.72
N ASN A 265 5.76 -8.81 20.98
CA ASN A 265 6.10 -10.14 21.52
C ASN A 265 4.85 -10.91 22.01
N SER A 266 3.67 -10.29 21.92
CA SER A 266 2.38 -10.93 22.21
C SER A 266 1.41 -10.80 21.02
N PRO A 267 0.68 -11.87 20.65
CA PRO A 267 -0.26 -11.82 19.55
C PRO A 267 -1.60 -11.20 19.95
N ALA A 268 -2.32 -10.65 18.96
CA ALA A 268 -3.66 -10.13 19.10
C ALA A 268 -4.64 -11.17 19.67
N GLY A 269 -5.36 -10.77 20.73
CA GLY A 269 -6.39 -11.58 21.38
C GLY A 269 -7.71 -11.65 20.60
N GLN A 270 -8.78 -12.07 21.29
CA GLN A 270 -10.14 -12.09 20.74
C GLN A 270 -10.63 -10.67 20.42
N TYR A 271 -10.29 -9.71 21.27
CA TYR A 271 -10.42 -8.27 21.03
C TYR A 271 -9.02 -7.68 20.99
N TYR A 272 -8.77 -6.81 20.02
CA TYR A 272 -7.46 -6.23 19.79
C TYR A 272 -7.58 -4.77 19.40
N GLN A 273 -6.90 -3.90 20.14
CA GLN A 273 -6.70 -2.51 19.77
C GLN A 273 -5.19 -2.30 19.58
N PRO A 274 -4.73 -1.95 18.37
CA PRO A 274 -3.32 -1.69 18.14
C PRO A 274 -2.82 -0.51 18.99
N ASN A 275 -1.59 -0.58 19.49
CA ASN A 275 -1.01 0.47 20.31
C ASN A 275 0.39 0.86 19.80
N LEU A 276 0.52 2.09 19.31
CA LEU A 276 1.78 2.64 18.78
C LEU A 276 2.80 3.01 19.86
N SER A 277 2.44 2.89 21.14
CA SER A 277 3.33 3.10 22.29
C SER A 277 3.57 1.79 23.06
N HIS A 278 3.27 0.64 22.46
CA HIS A 278 3.49 -0.67 23.08
C HIS A 278 5.00 -0.95 23.22
N LEU A 279 5.49 -1.11 24.44
CA LEU A 279 6.93 -1.26 24.72
C LEU A 279 7.44 -2.70 24.51
N ASP A 280 6.57 -3.70 24.60
CA ASP A 280 6.94 -5.12 24.48
C ASP A 280 6.96 -5.55 23.00
N HIS A 281 7.95 -5.06 22.27
CA HIS A 281 8.18 -5.39 20.87
C HIS A 281 9.66 -5.54 20.56
N SER A 282 9.96 -6.19 19.44
CA SER A 282 11.32 -6.34 18.91
C SER A 282 11.55 -5.37 17.76
N LEU A 283 12.79 -4.88 17.60
CA LEU A 283 13.19 -4.10 16.44
C LEU A 283 13.91 -4.99 15.42
N THR A 284 13.72 -4.70 14.14
CA THR A 284 14.51 -5.32 13.07
C THR A 284 15.91 -4.71 13.02
N LYS A 285 16.86 -5.37 12.36
CA LYS A 285 18.18 -4.79 12.06
C LYS A 285 18.16 -3.78 10.89
N ILE A 286 16.98 -3.52 10.32
CA ILE A 286 16.80 -2.62 9.19
C ILE A 286 16.58 -1.22 9.73
N VAL A 287 17.43 -0.28 9.33
CA VAL A 287 17.32 1.13 9.73
C VAL A 287 16.28 1.81 8.86
N TYR A 288 15.28 2.44 9.49
CA TYR A 288 14.19 3.14 8.81
C TYR A 288 13.86 4.44 9.53
N ASP A 289 13.97 5.56 8.81
CA ASP A 289 13.73 6.89 9.37
C ASP A 289 12.26 7.29 9.23
N ARG A 290 11.54 7.24 10.35
CA ARG A 290 10.11 7.60 10.40
C ARG A 290 9.87 9.10 10.35
N GLU A 291 10.81 9.91 10.84
CA GLU A 291 10.72 11.37 10.83
C GLU A 291 10.93 11.88 9.42
N GLU A 292 11.99 11.41 8.74
CA GLU A 292 12.22 11.69 7.32
C GLU A 292 10.99 11.29 6.49
N ARG A 293 10.44 10.10 6.70
CA ARG A 293 9.22 9.66 5.98
C ARG A 293 8.02 10.61 6.20
N SER A 294 7.86 11.15 7.41
CA SER A 294 6.76 12.07 7.71
C SER A 294 6.98 13.43 7.03
N LEU A 295 8.22 13.93 7.02
CA LEU A 295 8.59 15.15 6.30
C LEU A 295 8.39 15.00 4.79
N LEU A 296 8.81 13.87 4.23
CA LEU A 296 8.66 13.55 2.81
C LEU A 296 7.18 13.55 2.38
N ALA A 297 6.27 12.99 3.18
CA ALA A 297 4.84 13.02 2.88
C ALA A 297 4.28 14.47 2.80
N ILE A 298 4.76 15.37 3.66
CA ILE A 298 4.37 16.79 3.62
C ILE A 298 4.95 17.48 2.38
N GLU A 299 6.24 17.26 2.07
CA GLU A 299 6.88 17.80 0.88
C GLU A 299 6.18 17.34 -0.41
N GLN A 300 5.83 16.05 -0.49
CA GLN A 300 5.07 15.49 -1.61
C GLN A 300 3.67 16.08 -1.71
N GLY A 301 2.98 16.26 -0.57
CA GLY A 301 1.67 16.90 -0.55
C GLY A 301 1.72 18.33 -1.10
N LYS A 302 2.73 19.12 -0.69
CA LYS A 302 2.94 20.48 -1.20
C LYS A 302 3.34 20.51 -2.68
N PHE A 303 4.21 19.60 -3.10
CA PHE A 303 4.57 19.42 -4.51
C PHE A 303 3.33 19.13 -5.36
N THR A 304 2.49 18.21 -4.90
CA THR A 304 1.22 17.87 -5.57
C THR A 304 0.27 19.07 -5.62
N GLN A 305 0.17 19.84 -4.53
CA GLN A 305 -0.62 21.06 -4.51
C GLN A 305 -0.15 22.06 -5.59
N GLN A 306 1.17 22.29 -5.68
CA GLN A 306 1.77 23.29 -6.56
C GLN A 306 1.78 22.89 -8.04
N HIS A 307 2.05 21.62 -8.33
CA HIS A 307 2.32 21.14 -9.68
C HIS A 307 1.17 20.36 -10.31
N PHE A 308 0.16 19.96 -9.54
CA PHE A 308 -0.99 19.19 -10.05
C PHE A 308 -2.32 19.81 -9.68
N ILE A 309 -2.57 20.06 -8.39
CA ILE A 309 -3.88 20.55 -7.93
C ILE A 309 -4.13 21.98 -8.39
N ASN A 310 -3.23 22.92 -8.07
CA ASN A 310 -3.43 24.34 -8.39
C ASN A 310 -3.46 24.63 -9.90
N PRO A 311 -2.53 24.10 -10.73
CA PRO A 311 -2.52 24.40 -12.17
C PRO A 311 -3.73 23.84 -12.92
N HIS A 312 -4.31 22.74 -12.43
CA HIS A 312 -5.41 22.04 -13.10
C HIS A 312 -6.72 22.06 -12.31
N LYS A 313 -6.86 22.94 -11.31
CA LYS A 313 -7.98 22.94 -10.35
C LYS A 313 -9.35 22.82 -11.03
N THR A 314 -9.67 23.77 -11.90
CA THR A 314 -10.96 23.80 -12.62
C THR A 314 -11.20 22.53 -13.45
N LEU A 315 -10.14 22.03 -14.11
CA LEU A 315 -10.22 20.82 -14.92
C LEU A 315 -10.48 19.58 -14.06
N LEU A 316 -9.74 19.42 -12.96
CA LEU A 316 -9.85 18.30 -12.03
C LEU A 316 -11.21 18.28 -11.34
N GLU A 317 -11.69 19.44 -10.87
CA GLU A 317 -13.02 19.58 -10.24
C GLU A 317 -14.13 19.22 -11.21
N GLN A 318 -14.13 19.79 -12.42
CA GLN A 318 -15.15 19.49 -13.44
C GLN A 318 -15.10 18.01 -13.87
N TRP A 319 -13.90 17.45 -14.05
CA TRP A 319 -13.77 16.05 -14.43
C TRP A 319 -14.28 15.13 -13.31
N SER A 320 -13.86 15.37 -12.07
CA SER A 320 -14.24 14.55 -10.91
C SER A 320 -15.75 14.60 -10.63
N ALA A 321 -16.38 15.77 -10.76
CA ALA A 321 -17.83 15.92 -10.61
C ALA A 321 -18.61 15.14 -11.69
N ASN A 322 -18.12 15.12 -12.93
CA ASN A 322 -18.75 14.36 -14.01
C ASN A 322 -18.52 12.85 -13.88
N PHE A 323 -17.37 12.42 -13.34
CA PHE A 323 -17.07 11.01 -13.11
C PHE A 323 -18.05 10.36 -12.12
N ALA A 324 -18.54 11.12 -11.14
CA ALA A 324 -19.51 10.65 -10.15
C ALA A 324 -20.92 10.35 -10.73
N LEU A 325 -21.22 10.87 -11.94
CA LEU A 325 -22.51 10.69 -12.60
C LEU A 325 -22.54 9.46 -13.54
N CYS A 326 -21.48 8.66 -13.56
CA CYS A 326 -21.19 7.69 -14.61
C CYS A 326 -21.09 6.25 -14.11
#